data_AF-A0AAQ0RET5-F1
#
_entry.id   AF-A0AAQ0RET5-F1
#
_cell.length_a   1.000
_cell.length_b   1.000
_cell.length_c   1.000
_cell.angle_alpha   90.00
_cell.angle_beta   90.00
_cell.angle_gamma   90.00
#
_symmetry.space_group_name_H-M   'P 1'
#
loop_
_entity.id
_entity.type
_entity.pdbx_description
1 polymer ?
#
loop_
_entity_poly.entity_id
_entity_poly.type
_entity_poly.pdbx_seq_one_letter_code
_entity_poly.pdbx_strand_id
1 'polypeptide(L)'
;MARRAIRVFWGRRPETVQAVSIRWRRTLEQVEFLLPEAVGGSWQQVHSSGPATTLTVEQLTLVLDNARTAANWSDRLGIGLRLTSGGGPEWELELSGLAGGEPEIVLQSMVLAVSAPAAAEVPETELLRMLAAVWEPDFGDVTDDNILDALEDESDYRVGDPVVGRVGFLSAARADALPAELGVTTSAVPGRGVLLQIGSVDTVLLAYERLRDAGALEPLPRPLDRAVF
;
A
#
# COMPACT_ATOMS: atom_id res chain seq x y z
N MET A 1 9.24 -3.97 -19.76
CA MET A 1 9.28 -3.43 -18.39
C MET A 1 7.93 -3.73 -17.76
N ALA A 2 7.90 -4.31 -16.56
CA ALA A 2 6.66 -4.64 -15.88
C ALA A 2 6.53 -3.75 -14.64
N ARG A 3 5.37 -3.11 -14.47
CA ARG A 3 5.05 -2.28 -13.31
C ARG A 3 4.22 -3.10 -12.33
N ARG A 4 4.65 -3.14 -11.08
CA ARG A 4 3.93 -3.78 -9.97
C ARG A 4 3.52 -2.71 -8.98
N ALA A 5 2.32 -2.80 -8.46
CA ALA A 5 1.83 -1.94 -7.39
C ALA A 5 1.67 -2.77 -6.11
N ILE A 6 2.37 -2.38 -5.05
CA ILE A 6 2.23 -2.92 -3.71
C ILE A 6 1.49 -1.87 -2.90
N ARG A 7 0.28 -2.21 -2.46
CA ARG A 7 -0.67 -1.24 -1.89
C ARG A 7 -1.19 -1.74 -0.55
N VAL A 8 -1.37 -0.80 0.38
CA VAL A 8 -2.03 -1.07 1.65
C VAL A 8 -3.00 0.06 1.98
N PHE A 9 -4.13 -0.28 2.58
CA PHE A 9 -5.23 0.63 2.81
C PHE A 9 -5.81 0.47 4.21
N TRP A 10 -6.25 1.58 4.79
CA TRP A 10 -6.93 1.59 6.09
C TRP A 10 -7.91 2.75 6.23
N GLY A 11 -8.80 2.61 7.21
CA GLY A 11 -9.77 3.65 7.57
C GLY A 11 -9.17 4.82 8.35
N ARG A 12 -10.00 5.46 9.18
CA ARG A 12 -9.59 6.56 10.06
C ARG A 12 -8.48 6.12 11.03
N ARG A 13 -7.39 6.89 11.05
CA ARG A 13 -6.30 6.76 12.01
C ARG A 13 -5.59 8.11 12.14
N PRO A 14 -6.07 8.99 13.03
CA PRO A 14 -5.40 10.24 13.33
C PRO A 14 -4.02 9.95 13.93
N GLU A 15 -2.98 10.54 13.37
CA GLU A 15 -1.60 10.40 13.84
C GLU A 15 -0.90 11.76 13.83
N THR A 16 0.05 11.96 14.74
CA THR A 16 0.86 13.17 14.72
C THR A 16 1.82 13.14 13.53
N VAL A 17 2.25 14.31 13.04
CA VAL A 17 3.29 14.43 12.01
C VAL A 17 4.52 13.60 12.37
N GLN A 18 4.92 13.61 13.64
CA GLN A 18 6.07 12.85 14.12
C GLN A 18 5.86 11.33 14.05
N ALA A 19 4.66 10.83 14.33
CA ALA A 19 4.37 9.40 14.19
C ALA A 19 4.38 8.97 12.71
N VAL A 20 3.77 9.79 11.85
CA VAL A 20 3.76 9.57 10.39
C VAL A 20 5.20 9.62 9.83
N SER A 21 6.03 10.55 10.28
CA SER A 21 7.43 10.67 9.82
C SER A 21 8.28 9.48 10.24
N ILE A 22 8.07 8.91 11.43
CA ILE A 22 8.73 7.69 11.88
C ILE A 22 8.34 6.49 11.00
N ARG A 23 7.05 6.35 10.64
CA ARG A 23 6.59 5.27 9.74
C ARG A 23 7.21 5.44 8.34
N TRP A 24 7.19 6.64 7.78
CA TRP A 24 7.85 6.93 6.50
C TRP A 24 9.33 6.60 6.52
N ARG A 25 10.08 7.03 7.54
CA ARG A 25 11.50 6.70 7.69
C ARG A 25 11.74 5.20 7.63
N ARG A 26 10.99 4.44 8.44
CA ARG A 26 11.09 2.97 8.45
C ARG A 26 10.77 2.36 7.08
N THR A 27 9.77 2.89 6.38
CA THR A 27 9.44 2.43 5.02
C THR A 27 10.60 2.68 4.06
N LEU A 28 11.19 3.88 4.04
CA LEU A 28 12.31 4.19 3.14
C LEU A 28 13.53 3.31 3.42
N GLU A 29 13.92 3.18 4.69
CA GLU A 29 15.05 2.33 5.12
C GLU A 29 14.85 0.86 4.71
N GLN A 30 13.63 0.34 4.84
CA GLN A 30 13.34 -1.04 4.47
C GLN A 30 13.21 -1.24 2.95
N VAL A 31 12.70 -0.26 2.21
CA VAL A 31 12.68 -0.32 0.74
C VAL A 31 14.10 -0.31 0.19
N GLU A 32 14.97 0.56 0.72
CA GLU A 32 16.40 0.58 0.38
C GLU A 32 17.10 -0.74 0.67
N PHE A 33 16.73 -1.41 1.76
CA PHE A 33 17.27 -2.73 2.11
C PHE A 33 16.76 -3.86 1.20
N LEU A 34 15.47 -3.86 0.87
CA LEU A 34 14.83 -4.93 0.07
C LEU A 34 15.03 -4.76 -1.43
N LEU A 35 15.22 -3.54 -1.92
CA LEU A 35 15.35 -3.19 -3.34
C LEU A 35 16.49 -2.17 -3.55
N PRO A 36 17.74 -2.50 -3.20
CA PRO A 36 18.86 -1.57 -3.31
C PRO A 36 19.12 -1.13 -4.77
N GLU A 37 18.83 -1.97 -5.76
CA GLU A 37 19.00 -1.66 -7.19
C GLU A 37 17.99 -0.61 -7.68
N ALA A 38 16.83 -0.52 -7.04
CA ALA A 38 15.78 0.42 -7.40
C ALA A 38 16.02 1.81 -6.80
N VAL A 39 16.71 1.89 -5.66
CA VAL A 39 16.97 3.15 -4.96
C VAL A 39 18.33 3.69 -5.35
N GLY A 40 18.37 4.68 -6.23
CA GLY A 40 19.59 5.30 -6.77
C GLY A 40 20.33 6.22 -5.81
N GLY A 41 20.33 5.89 -4.52
CA GLY A 41 20.97 6.65 -3.45
C GLY A 41 20.32 7.99 -3.11
N SER A 42 19.21 8.36 -3.77
CA SER A 42 18.43 9.55 -3.40
C SER A 42 16.95 9.39 -3.70
N TRP A 43 16.14 10.04 -2.87
CA TRP A 43 14.70 10.19 -3.08
C TRP A 43 14.40 11.59 -3.58
N GLN A 44 13.47 11.70 -4.52
CA GLN A 44 12.96 12.97 -5.01
C GLN A 44 11.52 13.14 -4.57
N GLN A 45 11.23 14.20 -3.82
CA GLN A 45 9.87 14.60 -3.49
C GLN A 45 9.20 15.19 -4.73
N VAL A 46 8.06 14.61 -5.10
CA VAL A 46 7.18 15.13 -6.14
C VAL A 46 6.18 16.09 -5.52
N HIS A 47 6.11 17.29 -6.10
CA HIS A 47 5.17 18.34 -5.66
C HIS A 47 3.98 18.41 -6.61
N SER A 48 2.86 18.95 -6.13
CA SER A 48 1.69 19.22 -6.98
C SER A 48 1.96 20.28 -8.06
N SER A 49 2.98 21.10 -7.85
CA SER A 49 3.45 22.13 -8.78
C SER A 49 4.93 22.40 -8.59
N GLY A 50 5.64 22.67 -9.69
CA GLY A 50 7.09 22.94 -9.65
C GLY A 50 7.95 21.68 -9.81
N PRO A 51 9.29 21.85 -9.82
CA PRO A 51 10.22 20.73 -10.00
C PRO A 51 10.27 19.84 -8.75
N ALA A 52 10.60 18.56 -8.95
CA ALA A 52 10.89 17.66 -7.85
C ALA A 52 12.14 18.14 -7.07
N THR A 53 12.18 17.85 -5.78
CA THR A 53 13.29 18.24 -4.90
C THR A 53 13.87 17.04 -4.19
N THR A 54 15.19 17.00 -4.02
CA THR A 54 15.83 15.91 -3.28
C THR A 54 15.40 15.94 -1.82
N LEU A 55 15.06 14.76 -1.30
CA LEU A 55 14.66 14.51 0.08
C LEU A 55 15.72 13.63 0.76
N THR A 56 16.14 14.03 1.96
CA THR A 56 16.86 13.14 2.88
C THR A 56 15.94 12.66 4.01
N VAL A 57 16.26 11.51 4.61
CA VAL A 57 15.47 10.90 5.70
C VAL A 57 15.36 11.83 6.93
N GLU A 58 16.35 12.69 7.16
CA GLU A 58 16.35 13.69 8.23
C GLU A 58 15.32 14.81 7.99
N GLN A 59 15.00 15.09 6.73
CA GLN A 59 14.09 16.16 6.33
C GLN A 59 12.61 15.75 6.38
N LEU A 60 12.31 14.45 6.55
CA LEU A 60 10.94 13.91 6.51
C LEU A 60 9.95 14.65 7.43
N THR A 61 10.31 14.88 8.69
CA THR A 61 9.42 15.58 9.63
C THR A 61 9.11 16.99 9.16
N LEU A 62 10.12 17.74 8.67
CA LEU A 62 9.93 19.10 8.16
C LEU A 62 9.05 19.11 6.91
N VAL A 63 9.28 18.17 5.99
CA VAL A 63 8.51 18.04 4.75
C VAL A 63 7.04 17.72 5.05
N LEU A 64 6.78 16.81 5.97
CA LEU A 64 5.42 16.44 6.37
C LEU A 64 4.72 17.57 7.15
N ASP A 65 5.45 18.35 7.95
CA ASP A 65 4.87 19.52 8.63
C ASP A 65 4.52 20.63 7.63
N ASN A 66 5.38 20.89 6.65
CA ASN A 66 5.09 21.81 5.55
C ASN A 66 3.84 21.38 4.78
N ALA A 67 3.73 20.08 4.44
CA ALA A 67 2.54 19.53 3.77
C ALA A 67 1.26 19.73 4.59
N ARG A 68 1.34 19.63 5.92
CA ARG A 68 0.22 19.91 6.83
C ARG A 68 -0.20 21.38 6.86
N THR A 69 0.72 22.30 6.61
CA THR A 69 0.42 23.76 6.60
C THR A 69 0.05 24.30 5.22
N ALA A 70 0.06 23.46 4.18
CA ALA A 70 -0.27 23.86 2.82
C ALA A 70 -1.76 24.26 2.71
N ALA A 71 -2.05 25.24 1.84
CA ALA A 71 -3.41 25.81 1.71
C ALA A 71 -4.48 24.79 1.28
N ASN A 72 -4.09 23.69 0.65
CA ASN A 72 -4.96 22.59 0.22
C ASN A 72 -4.98 21.40 1.19
N TRP A 73 -4.34 21.51 2.35
CA TRP A 73 -4.33 20.46 3.36
C TRP A 73 -5.63 20.44 4.18
N SER A 74 -6.05 19.24 4.57
CA SER A 74 -7.11 19.03 5.55
C SER A 74 -6.79 17.79 6.41
N ASP A 75 -7.03 17.93 7.71
CA ASP A 75 -7.10 16.84 8.68
C ASP A 75 -8.04 15.71 8.26
N ARG A 76 -9.12 16.04 7.53
CA ARG A 76 -10.06 15.08 6.92
C ARG A 76 -9.45 14.23 5.81
N LEU A 77 -8.28 14.57 5.28
CA LEU A 77 -7.59 13.74 4.28
C LEU A 77 -6.32 13.12 4.87
N GLY A 78 -5.61 13.85 5.72
CA GLY A 78 -4.30 13.44 6.25
C GLY A 78 -3.15 14.10 5.51
N ILE A 79 -1.94 13.62 5.74
CA ILE A 79 -0.70 14.17 5.21
C ILE A 79 -0.28 13.36 3.98
N GLY A 80 -0.31 13.99 2.81
CA GLY A 80 0.12 13.41 1.55
C GLY A 80 1.61 13.57 1.31
N LEU A 81 2.28 12.51 0.88
CA LEU A 81 3.67 12.56 0.40
C LEU A 81 3.85 11.62 -0.80
N ARG A 82 4.57 12.08 -1.82
CA ARG A 82 4.94 11.29 -3.00
C ARG A 82 6.42 11.45 -3.27
N LEU A 83 7.11 10.31 -3.36
CA LEU A 83 8.54 10.20 -3.56
C LEU A 83 8.83 9.33 -4.78
N THR A 84 9.88 9.65 -5.51
CA THR A 84 10.42 8.79 -6.56
C THR A 84 11.90 8.52 -6.34
N SER A 85 12.37 7.38 -6.83
CA SER A 85 13.79 7.06 -6.94
C SER A 85 14.02 6.23 -8.20
N GLY A 86 15.27 6.20 -8.67
CA GLY A 86 15.70 5.35 -9.77
C GLY A 86 17.18 5.07 -9.65
N GLY A 87 17.54 3.79 -9.47
CA GLY A 87 18.93 3.35 -9.34
C GLY A 87 19.62 2.97 -10.65
N GLY A 88 18.85 2.56 -11.66
CA GLY A 88 19.36 2.20 -12.98
C GLY A 88 18.40 2.61 -14.10
N PRO A 89 18.84 2.52 -15.38
CA PRO A 89 18.08 3.04 -16.53
C PRO A 89 16.72 2.39 -16.77
N GLU A 90 16.46 1.23 -16.17
CA GLU A 90 15.21 0.47 -16.29
C GLU A 90 14.50 0.28 -14.94
N TRP A 91 15.00 0.92 -13.87
CA TRP A 91 14.39 0.88 -12.55
C TRP A 91 13.74 2.21 -12.25
N GLU A 92 12.44 2.17 -11.97
CA GLU A 92 11.71 3.31 -11.45
C GLU A 92 10.93 2.87 -10.23
N LEU A 93 11.04 3.65 -9.17
CA LEU A 93 10.33 3.42 -7.94
C LEU A 93 9.55 4.67 -7.57
N GLU A 94 8.27 4.48 -7.26
CA GLU A 94 7.41 5.53 -6.74
C GLU A 94 6.80 5.06 -5.42
N LEU A 95 6.92 5.87 -4.38
CA LEU A 95 6.28 5.63 -3.10
C LEU A 95 5.38 6.82 -2.79
N SER A 96 4.09 6.58 -2.66
CA SER A 96 3.10 7.59 -2.31
C SER A 96 2.26 7.15 -1.12
N GLY A 97 1.77 8.11 -0.35
CA GLY A 97 0.91 7.82 0.77
C GLY A 97 0.10 9.00 1.24
N LEU A 98 -1.04 8.68 1.84
CA LEU A 98 -1.95 9.59 2.52
C LEU A 98 -2.23 9.02 3.91
N ALA A 99 -1.74 9.69 4.96
CA ALA A 99 -1.74 9.11 6.31
C ALA A 99 -1.94 10.13 7.44
N GLY A 100 -2.32 9.65 8.62
CA GLY A 100 -2.51 10.42 9.85
C GLY A 100 -3.80 11.25 9.91
N GLY A 101 -4.73 11.06 8.98
CA GLY A 101 -5.98 11.81 8.88
C GLY A 101 -7.21 11.09 9.44
N GLU A 102 -8.33 11.80 9.37
CA GLU A 102 -9.67 11.32 9.76
C GLU A 102 -10.66 11.36 8.59
N PRO A 103 -10.39 10.67 7.47
CA PRO A 103 -11.30 10.70 6.35
C PRO A 103 -12.60 9.99 6.66
N GLU A 104 -13.70 10.55 6.16
CA GLU A 104 -15.02 9.93 6.22
C GLU A 104 -15.34 9.10 4.97
N ILE A 105 -14.63 9.36 3.86
CA ILE A 105 -14.96 8.81 2.53
C ILE A 105 -13.78 8.10 1.87
N VAL A 106 -12.57 8.68 1.94
CA VAL A 106 -11.39 8.18 1.22
C VAL A 106 -10.50 7.37 2.15
N LEU A 107 -10.04 6.21 1.69
CA LEU A 107 -9.11 5.39 2.47
C LEU A 107 -7.75 6.10 2.60
N GLN A 108 -7.14 5.92 3.76
CA GLN A 108 -5.72 6.20 3.91
C GLN A 108 -4.94 5.05 3.26
N SER A 109 -3.77 5.37 2.72
CA SER A 109 -3.03 4.40 1.92
C SER A 109 -1.53 4.64 1.89
N MET A 110 -0.81 3.55 1.59
CA MET A 110 0.55 3.59 1.07
C MET A 110 0.61 2.75 -0.20
N VAL A 111 1.24 3.30 -1.22
CA VAL A 111 1.40 2.67 -2.53
C VAL A 111 2.87 2.75 -2.92
N LEU A 112 3.50 1.59 -3.04
CA LEU A 112 4.82 1.42 -3.63
C LEU A 112 4.65 0.84 -5.03
N ALA A 113 4.95 1.62 -6.06
CA ALA A 113 4.99 1.15 -7.43
C ALA A 113 6.44 0.93 -7.88
N VAL A 114 6.71 -0.26 -8.42
CA VAL A 114 8.03 -0.69 -8.86
C VAL A 114 7.95 -1.06 -10.33
N SER A 115 8.60 -0.28 -11.17
CA SER A 115 8.88 -0.64 -12.56
C SER A 115 10.28 -1.24 -12.63
N ALA A 116 10.40 -2.47 -13.13
CA ALA A 116 11.66 -3.19 -13.19
C ALA A 116 11.87 -3.89 -14.54
N PRO A 117 13.12 -4.26 -14.88
CA PRO A 117 13.42 -5.16 -15.98
C PRO A 117 12.61 -6.47 -15.88
N ALA A 118 12.28 -7.07 -17.03
CA ALA A 118 11.45 -8.29 -17.06
C ALA A 118 12.08 -9.47 -16.32
N ALA A 119 13.41 -9.58 -16.34
CA ALA A 119 14.16 -10.65 -15.66
C ALA A 119 14.47 -10.34 -14.19
N ALA A 120 14.18 -9.13 -13.70
CA ALA A 120 14.44 -8.74 -12.33
C ALA A 120 13.41 -9.37 -11.37
N GLU A 121 13.92 -9.97 -10.31
CA GLU A 121 13.11 -10.45 -9.20
C GLU A 121 12.79 -9.26 -8.28
N VAL A 122 11.51 -9.04 -8.02
CA VAL A 122 11.03 -8.03 -7.07
C VAL A 122 10.47 -8.81 -5.87
N PRO A 123 10.93 -8.55 -4.63
CA PRO A 123 10.48 -9.27 -3.44
C PRO A 123 9.10 -8.75 -2.99
N GLU A 124 8.10 -8.95 -3.84
CA GLU A 124 6.73 -8.44 -3.72
C GLU A 124 6.08 -8.80 -2.38
N THR A 125 6.29 -10.04 -1.92
CA THR A 125 5.75 -10.54 -0.65
C THR A 125 6.38 -9.82 0.54
N GLU A 126 7.69 -9.65 0.53
CA GLU A 126 8.45 -9.01 1.60
C GLU A 126 8.13 -7.52 1.67
N LEU A 127 7.94 -6.86 0.52
CA LEU A 127 7.52 -5.46 0.45
C LEU A 127 6.12 -5.29 1.02
N LEU A 128 5.15 -6.14 0.66
CA LEU A 128 3.81 -6.08 1.25
C LEU A 128 3.83 -6.39 2.75
N ARG A 129 4.60 -7.40 3.17
CA ARG A 129 4.82 -7.73 4.59
C ARG A 129 5.37 -6.52 5.36
N MET A 130 6.34 -5.83 4.80
CA MET A 130 6.95 -4.65 5.39
C MET A 130 5.93 -3.52 5.53
N LEU A 131 5.17 -3.21 4.48
CA LEU A 131 4.12 -2.20 4.56
C LEU A 131 3.06 -2.58 5.61
N ALA A 132 2.65 -3.84 5.65
CA ALA A 132 1.70 -4.33 6.65
C ALA A 132 2.24 -4.18 8.09
N ALA A 133 3.52 -4.47 8.32
CA ALA A 133 4.16 -4.34 9.62
C ALA A 133 4.31 -2.86 10.05
N VAL A 134 4.68 -1.98 9.12
CA VAL A 134 4.96 -0.57 9.39
C VAL A 134 3.70 0.27 9.44
N TRP A 135 2.69 -0.03 8.62
CA TRP A 135 1.49 0.80 8.48
C TRP A 135 0.24 0.19 9.06
N GLU A 136 0.28 -1.06 9.52
CA GLU A 136 -0.84 -1.72 10.21
C GLU A 136 -2.17 -1.51 9.49
N PRO A 137 -2.26 -1.86 8.19
CA PRO A 137 -3.41 -1.56 7.38
C PRO A 137 -4.57 -2.51 7.68
N ASP A 138 -5.75 -2.23 7.14
CA ASP A 138 -6.89 -3.14 7.26
C ASP A 138 -6.80 -4.23 6.18
N PHE A 139 -6.34 -3.88 4.97
CA PHE A 139 -6.06 -4.80 3.87
C PHE A 139 -4.94 -4.27 2.96
N GLY A 140 -4.43 -5.11 2.06
CA GLY A 140 -3.46 -4.72 1.06
C GLY A 140 -3.24 -5.80 0.00
N ASP A 141 -2.51 -5.45 -1.04
CA ASP A 141 -2.38 -6.27 -2.23
C ASP A 141 -1.10 -5.98 -3.03
N VAL A 142 -0.69 -6.96 -3.84
CA VAL A 142 0.27 -6.80 -4.92
C VAL A 142 -0.45 -7.03 -6.24
N THR A 143 -0.50 -6.03 -7.11
CA THR A 143 -1.13 -6.12 -8.44
C THR A 143 -0.21 -5.63 -9.55
N ASP A 144 -0.63 -5.88 -10.78
CA ASP A 144 -0.18 -5.22 -12.00
C ASP A 144 -1.41 -4.90 -12.87
N ASP A 145 -1.18 -4.27 -14.02
CA ASP A 145 -2.26 -3.83 -14.92
C ASP A 145 -3.15 -5.02 -15.34
N ASN A 146 -2.56 -6.19 -15.65
CA ASN A 146 -3.33 -7.38 -16.03
C ASN A 146 -4.29 -7.86 -14.93
N ILE A 147 -3.86 -7.84 -13.67
CA ILE A 147 -4.72 -8.24 -12.54
C ILE A 147 -5.82 -7.21 -12.32
N LEU A 148 -5.51 -5.91 -12.40
CA LEU A 148 -6.50 -4.86 -12.20
C LEU A 148 -7.54 -4.84 -13.32
N ASP A 149 -7.11 -4.92 -14.57
CA ASP A 149 -7.99 -4.96 -15.74
C ASP A 149 -8.95 -6.15 -15.63
N ALA A 150 -8.44 -7.35 -15.31
CA ALA A 150 -9.29 -8.53 -15.13
C ALA A 150 -10.29 -8.38 -13.96
N LEU A 151 -9.87 -7.80 -12.84
CA LEU A 151 -10.80 -7.54 -11.72
C LEU A 151 -11.90 -6.56 -12.12
N GLU A 152 -11.58 -5.51 -12.87
CA GLU A 152 -12.54 -4.51 -13.34
C GLU A 152 -13.50 -5.07 -14.41
N ASP A 153 -13.01 -5.94 -15.30
CA ASP A 153 -13.78 -6.48 -16.42
C ASP A 153 -14.60 -7.72 -16.05
N GLU A 154 -14.10 -8.57 -15.14
CA GLU A 154 -14.64 -9.91 -14.90
C GLU A 154 -15.27 -10.10 -13.49
N SER A 155 -15.23 -9.08 -12.64
CA SER A 155 -15.78 -9.16 -11.27
C SER A 155 -16.58 -7.91 -10.87
N ASP A 156 -17.17 -7.94 -9.67
CA ASP A 156 -17.87 -6.79 -9.08
C ASP A 156 -16.94 -5.75 -8.44
N TYR A 157 -15.63 -5.84 -8.66
CA TYR A 157 -14.65 -4.89 -8.12
C TYR A 157 -14.90 -3.46 -8.62
N ARG A 158 -14.77 -2.51 -7.70
CA ARG A 158 -14.76 -1.08 -7.99
C ARG A 158 -13.58 -0.42 -7.32
N VAL A 159 -13.09 0.65 -7.93
CA VAL A 159 -12.01 1.47 -7.35
C VAL A 159 -12.38 1.90 -5.92
N GLY A 160 -11.54 1.49 -4.97
CA GLY A 160 -11.71 1.76 -3.54
C GLY A 160 -12.36 0.62 -2.73
N ASP A 161 -12.83 -0.45 -3.38
CA ASP A 161 -13.24 -1.66 -2.69
C ASP A 161 -12.02 -2.44 -2.17
N PRO A 162 -12.13 -3.15 -1.03
CA PRO A 162 -11.10 -4.07 -0.58
C PRO A 162 -10.84 -5.15 -1.63
N VAL A 163 -9.56 -5.39 -1.91
CA VAL A 163 -9.13 -6.31 -2.97
C VAL A 163 -7.88 -7.05 -2.53
N VAL A 164 -7.63 -8.19 -3.17
CA VAL A 164 -6.37 -8.93 -3.10
C VAL A 164 -5.81 -9.07 -4.51
N GLY A 165 -4.49 -9.10 -4.63
CA GLY A 165 -3.82 -9.38 -5.89
C GLY A 165 -3.09 -10.71 -5.84
N ARG A 166 -1.99 -10.86 -6.58
CA ARG A 166 -1.18 -12.10 -6.55
C ARG A 166 -0.66 -12.44 -5.16
N VAL A 167 -0.43 -11.40 -4.35
CA VAL A 167 -0.28 -11.48 -2.91
C VAL A 167 -1.33 -10.58 -2.27
N GLY A 168 -2.01 -11.06 -1.24
CA GLY A 168 -2.96 -10.27 -0.44
C GLY A 168 -2.50 -10.14 1.00
N PHE A 169 -2.87 -9.06 1.68
CA PHE A 169 -2.79 -8.90 3.12
C PHE A 169 -4.17 -8.65 3.69
N LEU A 170 -4.51 -9.36 4.77
CA LEU A 170 -5.70 -9.11 5.58
C LEU A 170 -5.27 -8.87 7.01
N SER A 171 -5.80 -7.81 7.63
CA SER A 171 -5.71 -7.61 9.08
C SER A 171 -6.29 -8.80 9.84
N ALA A 172 -5.91 -8.95 11.11
CA ALA A 172 -6.38 -10.06 11.95
C ALA A 172 -7.91 -10.21 11.95
N ALA A 173 -8.65 -9.11 12.09
CA ALA A 173 -10.12 -9.14 12.10
C ALA A 173 -10.72 -9.60 10.76
N ARG A 174 -10.11 -9.21 9.62
CA ARG A 174 -10.53 -9.73 8.30
C ARG A 174 -10.11 -11.17 8.08
N ALA A 175 -8.97 -11.57 8.64
CA ALA A 175 -8.46 -12.92 8.55
C ALA A 175 -9.36 -13.95 9.26
N ASP A 176 -10.13 -13.53 10.27
CA ASP A 176 -11.11 -14.39 10.95
C ASP A 176 -12.25 -14.86 10.02
N ALA A 177 -12.50 -14.12 8.94
CA ALA A 177 -13.48 -14.46 7.90
C ALA A 177 -12.89 -15.31 6.75
N LEU A 178 -11.64 -15.81 6.88
CA LEU A 178 -11.03 -16.62 5.83
C LEU A 178 -11.74 -17.97 5.67
N PRO A 179 -12.18 -18.32 4.44
CA PRO A 179 -12.76 -19.63 4.20
C PRO A 179 -11.67 -20.71 4.25
N ALA A 180 -11.94 -21.81 4.96
CA ALA A 180 -11.00 -22.92 5.12
C ALA A 180 -10.56 -23.54 3.78
N GLU A 181 -11.40 -23.46 2.76
CA GLU A 181 -11.19 -24.03 1.43
C GLU A 181 -10.61 -23.03 0.40
N LEU A 182 -10.04 -21.91 0.85
CA LEU A 182 -9.48 -20.90 -0.07
C LEU A 182 -8.34 -21.48 -0.94
N GLY A 183 -7.61 -22.48 -0.43
CA GLY A 183 -6.59 -23.21 -1.20
C GLY A 183 -5.30 -22.43 -1.47
N VAL A 184 -5.09 -21.32 -0.76
CA VAL A 184 -3.91 -20.44 -0.91
C VAL A 184 -2.95 -20.64 0.26
N THR A 185 -1.65 -20.41 0.01
CA THR A 185 -0.67 -20.47 1.10
C THR A 185 -0.79 -19.22 1.96
N THR A 186 -0.96 -19.40 3.25
CA THR A 186 -1.05 -18.29 4.22
C THR A 186 0.21 -18.19 5.07
N SER A 187 0.66 -16.97 5.37
CA SER A 187 1.72 -16.75 6.36
C SER A 187 1.38 -15.60 7.30
N ALA A 188 1.66 -15.77 8.59
CA ALA A 188 1.35 -14.75 9.58
C ALA A 188 2.24 -13.51 9.43
N VAL A 189 1.67 -12.34 9.70
CA VAL A 189 2.38 -11.11 10.01
C VAL A 189 2.17 -10.86 11.51
N PRO A 190 3.17 -11.10 12.38
CA PRO A 190 2.99 -11.13 13.83
C PRO A 190 2.26 -9.91 14.38
N GLY A 191 1.13 -10.13 15.05
CA GLY A 191 0.32 -9.07 15.66
C GLY A 191 -0.35 -8.12 14.65
N ARG A 192 -0.45 -8.49 13.38
CA ARG A 192 -1.04 -7.65 12.31
C ARG A 192 -2.13 -8.36 11.53
N GLY A 193 -1.87 -9.60 11.10
CA GLY A 193 -2.78 -10.32 10.23
C GLY A 193 -2.08 -11.41 9.45
N VAL A 194 -2.53 -11.66 8.22
CA VAL A 194 -2.03 -12.75 7.38
C VAL A 194 -1.77 -12.27 5.96
N LEU A 195 -0.73 -12.84 5.34
CA LEU A 195 -0.49 -12.74 3.91
C LEU A 195 -1.03 -13.98 3.21
N LEU A 196 -1.64 -13.77 2.05
CA LEU A 196 -2.18 -14.77 1.16
C LEU A 196 -1.32 -14.82 -0.11
N GLN A 197 -0.78 -15.98 -0.45
CA GLN A 197 -0.06 -16.23 -1.71
C GLN A 197 -1.03 -16.86 -2.71
N ILE A 198 -1.51 -16.06 -3.65
CA ILE A 198 -2.62 -16.42 -4.55
C ILE A 198 -2.08 -16.85 -5.92
N GLY A 199 -1.29 -16.00 -6.58
CA GLY A 199 -0.62 -16.34 -7.84
C GLY A 199 -1.18 -15.62 -9.07
N SER A 200 -1.64 -16.38 -10.07
CA SER A 200 -2.05 -15.88 -11.39
C SER A 200 -3.38 -15.12 -11.37
N VAL A 201 -3.68 -14.39 -12.45
CA VAL A 201 -4.94 -13.66 -12.66
C VAL A 201 -6.17 -14.53 -12.37
N ASP A 202 -6.28 -15.71 -12.98
CA ASP A 202 -7.43 -16.63 -12.77
C ASP A 202 -7.59 -17.02 -11.29
N THR A 203 -6.48 -17.28 -10.60
CA THR A 203 -6.52 -17.61 -9.16
C THR A 203 -6.87 -16.40 -8.30
N VAL A 204 -6.50 -15.19 -8.73
CA VAL A 204 -6.87 -13.94 -8.07
C VAL A 204 -8.36 -13.68 -8.17
N LEU A 205 -8.96 -13.84 -9.35
CA LEU A 205 -10.41 -13.68 -9.55
C LEU A 205 -11.19 -14.64 -8.65
N LEU A 206 -10.82 -15.93 -8.67
CA LEU A 206 -11.47 -16.95 -7.84
C LEU A 206 -11.28 -16.67 -6.34
N ALA A 207 -10.09 -16.25 -5.91
CA ALA A 207 -9.84 -15.91 -4.52
C ALA A 207 -10.62 -14.66 -4.09
N TYR A 208 -10.68 -13.64 -4.93
CA TYR A 208 -11.40 -12.40 -4.69
C TYR A 208 -12.89 -12.67 -4.44
N GLU A 209 -13.55 -13.43 -5.32
CA GLU A 209 -14.96 -13.82 -5.15
C GLU A 209 -15.20 -14.56 -3.84
N ARG A 210 -14.40 -15.59 -3.55
CA ARG A 210 -14.53 -16.39 -2.32
C ARG A 210 -14.31 -15.57 -1.05
N LEU A 211 -13.34 -14.67 -1.06
CA LEU A 211 -13.04 -13.80 0.08
C LEU A 211 -14.15 -12.76 0.30
N ARG A 212 -14.73 -12.25 -0.78
CA ARG A 212 -15.87 -11.33 -0.72
C ARG A 212 -17.13 -12.04 -0.19
N ASP A 213 -17.44 -13.22 -0.69
CA ASP A 213 -18.58 -14.02 -0.23
C ASP A 213 -18.45 -14.43 1.24
N ALA A 214 -17.23 -14.66 1.71
CA ALA A 214 -16.95 -14.96 3.11
C ALA A 214 -16.94 -13.71 4.02
N GLY A 215 -17.03 -12.51 3.46
CA GLY A 215 -17.03 -11.24 4.18
C GLY A 215 -15.63 -10.69 4.53
N ALA A 216 -14.55 -11.39 4.18
CA ALA A 216 -13.17 -10.94 4.44
C ALA A 216 -12.82 -9.63 3.70
N LEU A 217 -13.50 -9.38 2.57
CA LEU A 217 -13.36 -8.17 1.75
C LEU A 217 -14.56 -7.22 1.86
N GLU A 218 -15.33 -7.28 2.95
CA GLU A 218 -16.38 -6.28 3.19
C GLU A 218 -15.78 -4.86 3.19
N PRO A 219 -16.36 -3.91 2.43
CA PRO A 219 -15.94 -2.52 2.46
C PRO A 219 -15.96 -1.96 3.88
N LEU A 220 -15.01 -1.08 4.19
CA LEU A 220 -15.09 -0.32 5.44
C LEU A 220 -16.41 0.49 5.47
N PRO A 221 -17.08 0.58 6.63
CA PRO A 221 -18.36 1.29 6.74
C PRO A 221 -18.20 2.74 6.28
N ARG A 222 -19.29 3.35 5.79
CA ARG A 222 -19.31 4.77 5.42
C ARG A 222 -20.33 5.51 6.30
N PRO A 223 -19.93 6.56 7.04
CA PRO A 223 -18.57 7.13 7.11
C PRO A 223 -17.54 6.16 7.70
N LEU A 224 -16.28 6.28 7.28
CA LEU A 224 -15.20 5.37 7.69
C LEU A 224 -15.07 5.24 9.21
N ASP A 225 -15.32 4.03 9.72
CA ASP A 225 -15.12 3.64 11.11
C ASP A 225 -14.26 2.37 11.17
N ARG A 226 -13.10 2.51 11.81
CA ARG A 226 -12.14 1.43 12.00
C ARG A 226 -12.47 0.56 13.21
N ALA A 227 -13.26 1.03 14.18
CA ALA A 227 -13.60 0.25 15.37
C ALA A 227 -14.43 -1.01 15.05
N VAL A 228 -14.88 -1.15 13.80
CA VAL A 228 -15.64 -2.29 13.29
C VAL A 228 -14.71 -3.44 12.85
N PHE A 229 -13.40 -3.20 12.65
CA PHE A 229 -12.41 -4.19 12.22
C PHE A 229 -11.07 -4.08 12.99
#